data_AF-A0A2V7TLB7-F1
#
_entry.id   AF-A0A2V7TLB7-F1
#
_cell.length_a   1.000
_cell.length_b   1.000
_cell.length_c   1.000
_cell.angle_alpha   90.00
_cell.angle_beta   90.00
_cell.angle_gamma   90.00
#
_symmetry.space_group_name_H-M   'P 1'
#
loop_
_entity.id
_entity.type
_entity.pdbx_description
1 polymer ?
#
loop_
_entity_poly.entity_id
_entity_poly.type
_entity_poly.pdbx_seq_one_letter_code
_entity_poly.pdbx_strand_id
1 'polypeptide(L)'
;MAGYYGRYPVPRVLVLVLPTGRRAIGFGTTLGNGGAAVMIWVGRSATTADLERDWVLTHEMIHTAFPNMPHTQRWLEEGISTYVEPIARARAGTLSVEEVWRSLVDGLPKGMPRPGDPGLDEARTWGSTYWGGALFCFLADLQIREKTGNRRSLDDALRGINAAGGSIAVRWPLRRALDAGDRTTGTHVLRDLYDLDDLWRRLGVVADGREVRFDDRAPLAAVRRSITARPASRRADAGR
;
A
#
# COMPACT_ATOMS: atom_id res chain seq x y z
N MET A 1 -15.52 -8.42 0.45
CA MET A 1 -15.50 -7.31 1.42
C MET A 1 -15.63 -7.75 2.88
N ALA A 2 -16.81 -8.12 3.37
CA ALA A 2 -17.00 -8.43 4.80
C ALA A 2 -16.15 -9.61 5.29
N GLY A 3 -15.99 -10.67 4.50
CA GLY A 3 -15.10 -11.78 4.84
C GLY A 3 -13.63 -11.38 4.97
N TYR A 4 -13.14 -10.48 4.12
CA TYR A 4 -11.76 -10.00 4.18
C TYR A 4 -11.53 -9.04 5.35
N TYR A 5 -12.46 -8.11 5.60
CA TYR A 5 -12.33 -7.11 6.68
C TYR A 5 -12.91 -7.56 8.03
N GLY A 6 -13.50 -8.75 8.12
CA GLY A 6 -14.22 -9.26 9.30
C GLY A 6 -15.58 -8.58 9.55
N ARG A 7 -15.84 -7.44 8.91
CA ARG A 7 -17.08 -6.68 8.92
C ARG A 7 -17.17 -5.84 7.65
N TYR A 8 -18.34 -5.25 7.39
CA TYR A 8 -18.45 -4.30 6.30
C TYR A 8 -17.73 -2.98 6.64
N PRO A 9 -16.87 -2.42 5.76
CA PRO A 9 -15.91 -1.37 6.16
C PRO A 9 -16.51 0.02 6.44
N VAL A 10 -17.73 0.27 5.94
CA VAL A 10 -18.46 1.53 6.12
C VAL A 10 -19.93 1.22 6.45
N PRO A 11 -20.69 2.12 7.08
CA PRO A 11 -22.08 1.84 7.44
C PRO A 11 -23.01 1.63 6.22
N ARG A 12 -22.71 2.28 5.10
CA ARG A 12 -23.48 2.22 3.85
C ARG A 12 -22.60 2.57 2.65
N VAL A 13 -22.84 1.89 1.53
CA VAL A 13 -22.25 2.20 0.22
C VAL A 13 -23.39 2.35 -0.78
N LEU A 14 -23.40 3.43 -1.55
CA LEU A 14 -24.26 3.58 -2.71
C LEU A 14 -23.56 3.00 -3.94
N VAL A 15 -24.16 2.02 -4.62
CA VAL A 15 -23.66 1.50 -5.89
C VAL A 15 -24.54 2.02 -7.03
N LEU A 16 -23.95 2.85 -7.90
CA LEU A 16 -24.58 3.45 -9.07
C LEU A 16 -24.16 2.65 -10.30
N VAL A 17 -25.11 1.89 -10.87
CA VAL A 17 -24.90 1.14 -12.11
C VAL A 17 -25.33 2.00 -13.29
N LEU A 18 -24.39 2.32 -14.16
CA LEU A 18 -24.62 3.10 -15.36
C LEU A 18 -24.68 2.16 -16.57
N PRO A 19 -25.86 1.96 -17.21
CA PRO A 19 -26.05 1.00 -18.30
C PRO A 19 -25.49 1.54 -19.63
N THR A 20 -24.20 1.82 -19.65
CA THR A 20 -23.47 2.44 -20.75
C THR A 20 -22.12 1.74 -20.91
N GLY A 21 -21.73 1.46 -22.17
CA GLY A 21 -20.45 0.83 -22.46
C GLY A 21 -20.46 -0.03 -23.70
N ARG A 22 -19.27 -0.16 -24.33
CA ARG A 22 -19.00 -1.13 -25.40
C ARG A 22 -18.49 -2.47 -24.87
N ARG A 23 -17.96 -2.50 -23.64
CA ARG A 23 -17.52 -3.71 -22.92
C ARG A 23 -18.62 -4.16 -21.96
N ALA A 24 -18.58 -5.44 -21.59
CA ALA A 24 -19.51 -5.98 -20.59
C ALA A 24 -19.37 -5.22 -19.26
N ILE A 25 -18.15 -5.11 -18.73
CA ILE A 25 -17.83 -4.25 -17.60
C ILE A 25 -16.80 -3.19 -18.03
N GLY A 26 -17.12 -1.95 -17.74
CA GLY A 26 -16.35 -0.76 -18.09
C GLY A 26 -15.49 -0.27 -16.93
N PHE A 27 -15.24 1.03 -16.94
CA PHE A 27 -14.56 1.70 -15.84
C PHE A 27 -15.41 1.64 -14.55
N GLY A 28 -14.75 1.72 -13.41
CA GLY A 28 -15.35 1.91 -12.09
C GLY A 28 -14.64 3.04 -11.37
N THR A 29 -15.34 3.72 -10.47
CA THR A 29 -14.72 4.70 -9.58
C THR A 29 -15.43 4.80 -8.25
N THR A 30 -14.64 4.93 -7.19
CA THR A 30 -15.11 5.12 -5.84
C THR A 30 -15.03 6.59 -5.45
N LEU A 31 -16.14 7.10 -4.89
CA LEU A 31 -16.29 8.46 -4.40
C LEU A 31 -16.38 8.44 -2.88
N GLY A 32 -15.74 9.43 -2.26
CA GLY A 32 -15.57 9.56 -0.81
C GLY A 32 -15.85 10.95 -0.25
N ASN A 33 -15.32 11.23 0.95
CA ASN A 33 -15.40 12.49 1.68
C ASN A 33 -16.83 12.90 2.11
N GLY A 34 -17.41 12.16 3.05
CA GLY A 34 -18.78 12.37 3.57
C GLY A 34 -19.72 11.18 3.39
N GLY A 35 -19.23 10.12 2.74
CA GLY A 35 -19.93 8.86 2.51
C GLY A 35 -19.08 7.94 1.65
N ALA A 36 -19.69 6.88 1.11
CA ALA A 36 -19.06 5.99 0.16
C ALA A 36 -20.03 5.71 -0.99
N ALA A 37 -19.59 5.97 -2.21
CA ALA A 37 -20.33 5.60 -3.41
C ALA A 37 -19.39 4.97 -4.43
N VAL A 38 -19.89 4.01 -5.20
CA VAL A 38 -19.20 3.41 -6.33
C VAL A 38 -20.04 3.66 -7.57
N MET A 39 -19.42 4.21 -8.61
CA MET A 39 -20.01 4.30 -9.94
C MET A 39 -19.36 3.26 -10.83
N ILE A 40 -20.17 2.44 -11.49
CA ILE A 40 -19.69 1.40 -12.41
C ILE A 40 -20.46 1.44 -13.72
N TRP A 41 -19.72 1.32 -14.82
CA TRP A 41 -20.27 1.30 -16.17
C TRP A 41 -20.46 -0.15 -16.60
N VAL A 42 -21.69 -0.53 -16.89
CA VAL A 42 -22.05 -1.89 -17.30
C VAL A 42 -22.68 -1.84 -18.70
N GLY A 43 -22.11 -2.59 -19.63
CA GLY A 43 -22.63 -2.70 -20.98
C GLY A 43 -24.03 -3.31 -20.99
N ARG A 44 -24.89 -2.84 -21.89
CA ARG A 44 -26.28 -3.34 -22.01
C ARG A 44 -26.38 -4.83 -22.36
N SER A 45 -25.31 -5.39 -22.93
CA SER A 45 -25.20 -6.81 -23.28
C SER A 45 -24.38 -7.62 -22.28
N ALA A 46 -24.04 -7.05 -21.11
CA ALA A 46 -23.31 -7.77 -20.08
C ALA A 46 -24.13 -8.96 -19.57
N THR A 47 -23.48 -10.11 -19.44
CA THR A 47 -24.08 -11.33 -18.91
C THR A 47 -23.74 -11.49 -17.43
N THR A 48 -24.45 -12.38 -16.73
CA THR A 48 -24.10 -12.78 -15.36
C THR A 48 -22.67 -13.32 -15.29
N ALA A 49 -22.24 -14.09 -16.28
CA ALA A 49 -20.88 -14.63 -16.33
C ALA A 49 -19.81 -13.54 -16.48
N ASP A 50 -20.11 -12.45 -17.19
CA ASP A 50 -19.21 -11.29 -17.25
C ASP A 50 -19.08 -10.63 -15.88
N LEU A 51 -20.21 -10.44 -15.18
CA LEU A 51 -20.24 -9.85 -13.84
C LEU A 51 -19.50 -10.69 -12.79
N GLU A 52 -19.64 -12.01 -12.83
CA GLU A 52 -19.00 -12.93 -11.89
C GLU A 52 -17.47 -13.02 -12.06
N ARG A 53 -16.99 -12.86 -13.30
CA ARG A 53 -15.56 -12.93 -13.63
C ARG A 53 -14.86 -11.61 -13.42
N ASP A 54 -15.57 -10.50 -13.49
CA ASP A 54 -15.00 -9.17 -13.44
C ASP A 54 -14.48 -8.80 -12.04
N TRP A 55 -13.47 -7.93 -12.03
CA TRP A 55 -12.73 -7.52 -10.83
C TRP A 55 -13.04 -6.08 -10.42
N VAL A 56 -13.60 -5.26 -11.32
CA VAL A 56 -13.71 -3.81 -11.17
C VAL A 56 -14.57 -3.45 -9.96
N LEU A 57 -15.76 -4.04 -9.82
CA LEU A 57 -16.60 -3.74 -8.66
C LEU A 57 -15.92 -4.15 -7.35
N THR A 58 -15.19 -5.26 -7.33
CA THR A 58 -14.48 -5.71 -6.13
C THR A 58 -13.34 -4.75 -5.78
N HIS A 59 -12.58 -4.29 -6.78
CA HIS A 59 -11.53 -3.26 -6.64
C HIS A 59 -12.09 -1.96 -6.07
N GLU A 60 -13.16 -1.43 -6.66
CA GLU A 60 -13.82 -0.22 -6.17
C GLU A 60 -14.37 -0.37 -4.76
N MET A 61 -14.93 -1.53 -4.45
CA MET A 61 -15.43 -1.78 -3.10
C MET A 61 -14.30 -1.83 -2.07
N ILE A 62 -13.06 -2.20 -2.44
CA ILE A 62 -11.90 -2.18 -1.53
C ILE A 62 -11.50 -0.76 -1.15
N HIS A 63 -11.57 0.19 -2.09
CA HIS A 63 -11.31 1.61 -1.81
C HIS A 63 -12.17 2.14 -0.65
N THR A 64 -13.40 1.62 -0.48
CA THR A 64 -14.29 2.06 0.61
C THR A 64 -13.71 1.85 2.02
N ALA A 65 -12.79 0.90 2.17
CA ALA A 65 -12.25 0.46 3.45
C ALA A 65 -11.02 1.26 3.93
N PHE A 66 -10.50 2.18 3.11
CA PHE A 66 -9.27 2.90 3.39
C PHE A 66 -9.50 4.42 3.29
N PRO A 67 -8.83 5.26 4.12
CA PRO A 67 -9.02 6.71 4.07
C PRO A 67 -8.60 7.30 2.71
N ASN A 68 -9.36 8.29 2.26
CA ASN A 68 -9.04 9.01 1.03
C ASN A 68 -7.70 9.74 1.17
N MET A 69 -6.77 9.52 0.25
CA MET A 69 -5.43 10.11 0.31
C MET A 69 -5.33 11.40 -0.50
N PRO A 70 -4.36 12.27 -0.18
CA PRO A 70 -3.91 13.30 -1.10
C PRO A 70 -3.51 12.69 -2.44
N HIS A 71 -3.64 13.46 -3.53
CA HIS A 71 -3.35 12.99 -4.89
C HIS A 71 -1.96 12.37 -5.06
N THR A 72 -0.95 12.90 -4.35
CA THR A 72 0.42 12.40 -4.38
C THR A 72 0.54 10.98 -3.82
N GLN A 73 -0.36 10.58 -2.92
CA GLN A 73 -0.31 9.32 -2.16
C GLN A 73 -1.41 8.33 -2.59
N ARG A 74 -2.10 8.63 -3.70
CA ARG A 74 -3.13 7.75 -4.30
C ARG A 74 -2.59 6.37 -4.67
N TRP A 75 -1.28 6.25 -4.91
CA TRP A 75 -0.64 4.97 -5.18
C TRP A 75 -0.93 3.93 -4.09
N LEU A 76 -1.13 4.34 -2.83
CA LEU A 76 -1.45 3.39 -1.78
C LEU A 76 -2.93 2.94 -1.85
N GLU A 77 -3.86 3.85 -2.17
CA GLU A 77 -5.26 3.49 -2.41
C GLU A 77 -5.35 2.45 -3.54
N GLU A 78 -4.76 2.75 -4.70
CA GLU A 78 -4.78 1.83 -5.85
C GLU A 78 -3.98 0.55 -5.59
N GLY A 79 -2.85 0.66 -4.89
CA GLY A 79 -2.01 -0.47 -4.52
C GLY A 79 -2.70 -1.47 -3.61
N ILE A 80 -3.42 -0.98 -2.59
CA ILE A 80 -4.23 -1.82 -1.70
C ILE A 80 -5.30 -2.53 -2.52
N SER A 81 -6.05 -1.81 -3.35
CA SER A 81 -7.09 -2.42 -4.18
C SER A 81 -6.53 -3.45 -5.15
N THR A 82 -5.39 -3.16 -5.80
CA THR A 82 -4.68 -4.09 -6.71
C THR A 82 -4.20 -5.36 -6.00
N TYR A 83 -3.72 -5.25 -4.76
CA TYR A 83 -3.21 -6.38 -3.99
C TYR A 83 -4.32 -7.21 -3.33
N VAL A 84 -5.30 -6.54 -2.73
CA VAL A 84 -6.36 -7.18 -1.92
C VAL A 84 -7.46 -7.78 -2.79
N GLU A 85 -7.79 -7.19 -3.93
CA GLU A 85 -8.86 -7.67 -4.83
C GLU A 85 -8.74 -9.16 -5.18
N PRO A 86 -7.61 -9.62 -5.77
CA PRO A 86 -7.51 -11.02 -6.19
C PRO A 86 -7.46 -11.97 -4.99
N ILE A 87 -6.84 -11.55 -3.88
CA ILE A 87 -6.79 -12.32 -2.63
C ILE A 87 -8.19 -12.48 -2.03
N ALA A 88 -8.99 -11.41 -2.01
CA ALA A 88 -10.34 -11.43 -1.48
C ALA A 88 -11.25 -12.35 -2.30
N ARG A 89 -11.11 -12.36 -3.63
CA ARG A 89 -11.85 -13.26 -4.52
C ARG A 89 -11.43 -14.72 -4.38
N ALA A 90 -10.13 -14.98 -4.24
CA ALA A 90 -9.63 -16.34 -4.00
C ALA A 90 -10.11 -16.90 -2.66
N ARG A 91 -10.06 -16.09 -1.60
CA ARG A 91 -10.63 -16.47 -0.28
C ARG A 91 -12.14 -16.67 -0.31
N ALA A 92 -12.84 -16.07 -1.28
CA ALA A 92 -14.26 -16.28 -1.52
C ALA A 92 -14.56 -17.43 -2.51
N GLY A 93 -13.53 -18.09 -3.06
CA GLY A 93 -13.69 -19.20 -4.02
C GLY A 93 -14.08 -18.77 -5.45
N THR A 94 -13.93 -17.50 -5.80
CA THR A 94 -14.33 -16.94 -7.12
C THR A 94 -13.15 -16.66 -8.06
N LEU A 95 -11.93 -16.90 -7.59
CA LEU A 95 -10.68 -16.82 -8.35
C LEU A 95 -9.76 -17.95 -7.85
N SER A 96 -9.00 -18.59 -8.74
CA SER A 96 -8.06 -19.63 -8.30
C SER A 96 -6.85 -19.03 -7.58
N VAL A 97 -6.24 -19.81 -6.69
CA VAL A 97 -5.02 -19.40 -5.98
C VAL A 97 -3.87 -19.18 -6.97
N GLU A 98 -3.77 -20.03 -7.99
CA GLU A 98 -2.78 -19.97 -9.06
C GLU A 98 -2.92 -18.68 -9.88
N GLU A 99 -4.14 -18.20 -10.12
CA GLU A 99 -4.38 -16.92 -10.80
C GLU A 99 -3.89 -15.74 -9.96
N VAL A 100 -4.12 -15.74 -8.64
CA VAL A 100 -3.58 -14.70 -7.74
C VAL A 100 -2.06 -14.63 -7.86
N TRP A 101 -1.38 -15.77 -7.74
CA TRP A 101 0.08 -15.82 -7.80
C TRP A 101 0.61 -15.46 -9.19
N ARG A 102 -0.05 -15.90 -10.27
CA ARG A 102 0.31 -15.51 -11.64
C ARG A 102 0.23 -14.00 -11.80
N SER A 103 -0.86 -13.36 -11.35
CA SER A 103 -1.01 -11.91 -11.39
C SER A 103 0.07 -11.18 -10.61
N LEU A 104 0.49 -11.68 -9.44
CA LEU A 104 1.59 -11.10 -8.68
C LEU A 104 2.94 -11.25 -9.40
N VAL A 105 3.25 -12.43 -9.93
CA VAL A 105 4.49 -12.69 -10.68
C VAL A 105 4.60 -11.77 -11.91
N ASP A 106 3.51 -11.63 -12.66
CA ASP A 106 3.49 -10.79 -13.87
C ASP A 106 3.45 -9.30 -13.51
N GLY A 107 2.80 -8.95 -12.41
CA GLY A 107 2.44 -7.58 -12.05
C GLY A 107 3.49 -6.85 -11.24
N LEU A 108 4.02 -7.46 -10.17
CA LEU A 108 4.97 -6.82 -9.25
C LEU A 108 6.21 -6.22 -9.96
N PRO A 109 6.82 -6.87 -10.98
CA PRO A 109 7.93 -6.27 -11.72
C PRO A 109 7.59 -4.95 -12.42
N LYS A 110 6.31 -4.72 -12.76
CA LYS A 110 5.84 -3.46 -13.39
C LYS A 110 5.80 -2.29 -12.41
N GLY A 111 5.82 -2.56 -11.11
CA GLY A 111 5.83 -1.59 -10.03
C GLY A 111 7.22 -1.23 -9.52
N MET A 112 8.26 -1.96 -9.96
CA MET A 112 9.64 -1.71 -9.55
C MET A 112 10.13 -0.37 -10.11
N PRO A 113 10.71 0.50 -9.27
CA PRO A 113 11.32 1.74 -9.76
C PRO A 113 12.55 1.41 -10.63
N ARG A 114 12.72 2.13 -11.73
CA ARG A 114 13.94 2.08 -12.54
C ARG A 114 14.97 3.07 -11.99
N PRO A 115 16.27 2.90 -12.31
CA PRO A 115 17.28 3.88 -11.92
C PRO A 115 16.92 5.29 -12.42
N GLY A 116 16.79 6.23 -11.48
CA GLY A 116 16.42 7.62 -11.77
C GLY A 116 14.90 7.89 -11.78
N ASP A 117 14.06 6.88 -11.57
CA ASP A 117 12.62 7.10 -11.38
C ASP A 117 12.37 7.82 -10.03
N PRO A 118 11.41 8.74 -9.97
CA PRO A 118 11.01 9.36 -8.72
C PRO A 118 10.30 8.35 -7.79
N GLY A 119 10.27 8.64 -6.49
CA GLY A 119 9.55 7.80 -5.51
C GLY A 119 8.05 7.74 -5.75
N LEU A 120 7.34 6.81 -5.09
CA LEU A 120 5.90 6.56 -5.31
C LEU A 120 5.02 7.82 -5.13
N ASP A 121 5.40 8.73 -4.22
CA ASP A 121 4.69 9.99 -3.99
C ASP A 121 4.79 10.97 -5.17
N GLU A 122 5.76 10.79 -6.06
CA GLU A 122 6.06 11.66 -7.20
C GLU A 122 5.85 10.97 -8.55
N ALA A 123 6.04 9.65 -8.62
CA ALA A 123 5.77 8.87 -9.82
C ALA A 123 4.29 8.91 -10.21
N ARG A 124 4.03 9.04 -11.52
CA ARG A 124 2.66 9.14 -12.09
C ARG A 124 2.38 8.12 -13.18
N THR A 125 3.19 7.07 -13.27
CA THR A 125 2.95 6.00 -14.24
C THR A 125 1.92 5.02 -13.72
N TRP A 126 1.15 4.40 -14.62
CA TRP A 126 0.21 3.34 -14.24
C TRP A 126 0.89 2.20 -13.46
N GLY A 127 2.09 1.80 -13.87
CA GLY A 127 2.91 0.80 -13.18
C GLY A 127 3.25 1.21 -11.75
N SER A 128 3.76 2.44 -11.55
CA SER A 128 4.08 2.95 -10.20
C SER A 128 2.85 3.09 -9.30
N THR A 129 1.71 3.51 -9.83
CA THR A 129 0.49 3.76 -9.04
C THR A 129 -0.16 2.45 -8.60
N TYR A 130 -0.38 1.51 -9.52
CA TYR A 130 -1.09 0.26 -9.21
C TYR A 130 -0.11 -0.80 -8.70
N TRP A 131 0.89 -1.15 -9.50
CA TRP A 131 1.83 -2.23 -9.16
C TRP A 131 2.90 -1.79 -8.17
N GLY A 132 3.30 -0.52 -8.14
CA GLY A 132 4.21 0.01 -7.12
C GLY A 132 3.57 0.00 -5.73
N GLY A 133 2.30 0.41 -5.63
CA GLY A 133 1.53 0.27 -4.40
C GLY A 133 1.22 -1.17 -4.02
N ALA A 134 0.93 -2.04 -5.00
CA ALA A 134 0.76 -3.48 -4.74
C ALA A 134 2.05 -4.14 -4.26
N LEU A 135 3.21 -3.71 -4.77
CA LEU A 135 4.53 -4.15 -4.31
C LEU A 135 4.78 -3.72 -2.87
N PHE A 136 4.47 -2.47 -2.51
CA PHE A 136 4.52 -2.02 -1.11
C PHE A 136 3.65 -2.91 -0.22
N CYS A 137 2.41 -3.20 -0.63
CA CYS A 137 1.49 -4.06 0.13
C CYS A 137 2.01 -5.50 0.27
N PHE A 138 2.54 -6.08 -0.81
CA PHE A 138 3.11 -7.42 -0.81
C PHE A 138 4.31 -7.53 0.16
N LEU A 139 5.26 -6.58 0.09
CA LEU A 139 6.41 -6.55 0.98
C LEU A 139 5.99 -6.32 2.44
N ALA A 140 5.00 -5.46 2.68
CA ALA A 140 4.45 -5.24 4.01
C ALA A 140 3.82 -6.52 4.57
N ASP A 141 3.01 -7.23 3.78
CA ASP A 141 2.36 -8.47 4.24
C ASP A 141 3.39 -9.53 4.62
N LEU A 142 4.39 -9.76 3.77
CA LEU A 142 5.47 -10.70 4.06
C LEU A 142 6.24 -10.32 5.32
N GLN A 143 6.69 -9.07 5.45
CA GLN A 143 7.48 -8.64 6.60
C GLN A 143 6.68 -8.65 7.92
N ILE A 144 5.39 -8.31 7.88
CA ILE A 144 4.53 -8.42 9.06
C ILE A 144 4.41 -9.89 9.47
N ARG A 145 4.17 -10.80 8.52
CA ARG A 145 4.09 -12.24 8.81
C ARG A 145 5.40 -12.74 9.38
N GLU A 146 6.54 -12.45 8.76
CA GLU A 146 7.85 -12.87 9.27
C GLU A 146 8.12 -12.38 10.70
N LYS A 147 7.96 -11.07 10.95
CA LYS A 147 8.24 -10.47 12.27
C LYS A 147 7.30 -10.94 13.37
N THR A 148 6.10 -11.41 13.00
CA THR A 148 5.10 -11.85 13.98
C THR A 148 4.95 -13.36 14.09
N GLY A 149 5.74 -14.14 13.33
CA GLY A 149 5.60 -15.59 13.27
C GLY A 149 4.25 -16.01 12.63
N ASN A 150 3.85 -15.29 11.58
CA ASN A 150 2.60 -15.42 10.84
C ASN A 150 1.32 -15.24 11.68
N ARG A 151 1.43 -14.61 12.85
CA ARG A 151 0.27 -14.29 13.72
C ARG A 151 -0.48 -13.05 13.27
N ARG A 152 0.18 -12.17 12.51
CA ARG A 152 -0.40 -10.96 11.91
C ARG A 152 -0.06 -10.87 10.43
N SER A 153 -0.85 -10.10 9.70
CA SER A 153 -0.68 -9.83 8.28
C SER A 153 -1.07 -8.38 7.93
N LEU A 154 -0.94 -8.00 6.66
CA LEU A 154 -1.51 -6.76 6.15
C LEU A 154 -3.03 -6.70 6.35
N ASP A 155 -3.72 -7.85 6.39
CA ASP A 155 -5.16 -7.90 6.69
C ASP A 155 -5.45 -7.27 8.07
N ASP A 156 -4.66 -7.61 9.09
CA ASP A 156 -4.78 -7.02 10.44
C ASP A 156 -4.55 -5.52 10.40
N ALA A 157 -3.52 -5.07 9.68
CA ALA A 157 -3.20 -3.65 9.56
C ALA A 157 -4.35 -2.87 8.91
N LEU A 158 -4.89 -3.35 7.78
CA LEU A 158 -6.00 -2.70 7.05
C LEU A 158 -7.28 -2.70 7.89
N ARG A 159 -7.58 -3.80 8.59
CA ARG A 159 -8.71 -3.87 9.54
C ARG A 159 -8.53 -2.88 10.69
N GLY A 160 -7.31 -2.74 11.21
CA GLY A 160 -6.96 -1.79 12.25
C GLY A 160 -7.13 -0.33 11.83
N ILE A 161 -6.68 0.01 10.62
CA ILE A 161 -6.88 1.33 10.02
C ILE A 161 -8.38 1.63 9.90
N ASN A 162 -9.17 0.68 9.40
CA ASN A 162 -10.62 0.83 9.31
C ASN A 162 -11.28 0.94 10.69
N ALA A 163 -10.83 0.16 11.68
CA ALA A 163 -11.30 0.22 13.06
C ALA A 163 -11.01 1.56 13.75
N ALA A 164 -9.90 2.21 13.39
CA ALA A 164 -9.57 3.55 13.84
C ALA A 164 -10.35 4.67 13.12
N GLY A 165 -11.30 4.32 12.25
CA GLY A 165 -12.14 5.25 11.49
C GLY A 165 -11.60 5.62 10.11
N GLY A 166 -10.55 4.95 9.63
CA GLY A 166 -10.00 5.16 8.30
C GLY A 166 -10.90 4.51 7.24
N SER A 167 -11.59 5.32 6.45
CA SER A 167 -12.46 4.86 5.36
C SER A 167 -12.57 5.94 4.29
N ILE A 168 -13.07 5.60 3.11
CA ILE A 168 -13.13 6.54 1.99
C ILE A 168 -13.94 7.81 2.32
N ALA A 169 -14.82 7.73 3.32
CA ALA A 169 -15.62 8.84 3.82
C ALA A 169 -14.80 9.95 4.49
N VAL A 170 -13.53 9.70 4.85
CA VAL A 170 -12.65 10.66 5.52
C VAL A 170 -11.30 10.76 4.84
N ARG A 171 -10.67 11.94 4.93
CA ARG A 171 -9.31 12.17 4.47
C ARG A 171 -8.32 12.10 5.62
N TRP A 172 -7.29 11.28 5.47
CA TRP A 172 -6.19 11.19 6.44
C TRP A 172 -4.85 11.53 5.78
N PRO A 173 -3.87 12.07 6.55
CA PRO A 173 -2.48 12.02 6.14
C PRO A 173 -2.00 10.56 6.06
N LEU A 174 -1.20 10.21 5.05
CA LEU A 174 -0.67 8.85 4.86
C LEU A 174 -0.01 8.30 6.13
N ARG A 175 0.86 9.10 6.77
CA ARG A 175 1.55 8.73 8.01
C ARG A 175 0.59 8.25 9.10
N ARG A 176 -0.58 8.88 9.26
CA ARG A 176 -1.60 8.45 10.23
C ARG A 176 -2.14 7.05 9.93
N ALA A 177 -2.37 6.73 8.66
CA ALA A 177 -2.83 5.41 8.24
C ALA A 177 -1.76 4.34 8.50
N LEU A 178 -0.51 4.61 8.11
CA LEU A 178 0.62 3.70 8.37
C LEU A 178 0.81 3.46 9.88
N ASP A 179 0.81 4.53 10.69
CA ASP A 179 0.93 4.43 12.15
C ASP A 179 -0.22 3.61 12.77
N ALA A 180 -1.44 3.72 12.24
CA ALA A 180 -2.58 2.93 12.72
C ALA A 180 -2.46 1.45 12.37
N GLY A 181 -1.97 1.12 11.18
CA GLY A 181 -1.69 -0.25 10.78
C GLY A 181 -0.60 -0.88 11.64
N ASP A 182 0.52 -0.18 11.81
CA ASP A 182 1.67 -0.61 12.62
C ASP A 182 1.32 -0.82 14.10
N ARG A 183 0.51 0.09 14.69
CA ARG A 183 -0.02 -0.12 16.04
C ARG A 183 -0.86 -1.39 16.16
N THR A 184 -1.59 -1.76 15.11
CA THR A 184 -2.48 -2.94 15.13
C THR A 184 -1.70 -4.24 14.99
N THR A 185 -0.67 -4.25 14.18
CA THR A 185 0.22 -5.41 14.00
C THR A 185 1.23 -5.55 15.14
N GLY A 186 1.48 -4.47 15.88
CA GLY A 186 2.55 -4.40 16.88
C GLY A 186 3.94 -4.35 16.22
N THR A 187 4.04 -3.81 15.01
CA THR A 187 5.28 -3.69 14.22
C THR A 187 5.51 -2.24 13.79
N HIS A 188 6.58 -1.98 13.04
CA HIS A 188 6.86 -0.69 12.39
C HIS A 188 7.01 -0.84 10.86
N VAL A 189 6.53 -1.95 10.30
CA VAL A 189 6.81 -2.36 8.92
C VAL A 189 6.29 -1.34 7.92
N LEU A 190 5.07 -0.83 8.11
CA LEU A 190 4.45 0.09 7.16
C LEU A 190 5.19 1.42 7.14
N ARG A 191 5.59 1.92 8.31
CA ARG A 191 6.37 3.17 8.42
C ARG A 191 7.77 2.99 7.89
N ASP A 192 8.46 1.92 8.26
CA ASP A 192 9.84 1.64 7.83
C ASP A 192 9.94 1.47 6.31
N LEU A 193 8.97 0.78 5.69
CA LEU A 193 8.92 0.62 4.23
C LEU A 193 8.67 1.93 3.48
N TYR A 194 7.89 2.85 4.05
CA TYR A 194 7.59 4.13 3.43
C TYR A 194 8.72 5.15 3.64
N ASP A 195 9.40 5.09 4.79
CA ASP A 195 10.33 6.13 5.25
C ASP A 195 11.80 5.89 4.87
N LEU A 196 12.16 5.09 3.85
CA LEU A 196 13.58 4.97 3.47
C LEU A 196 14.16 6.32 3.02
N ASP A 197 13.42 7.11 2.25
CA ASP A 197 13.84 8.47 1.88
C ASP A 197 13.82 9.43 3.08
N ASP A 198 12.92 9.24 4.03
CA ASP A 198 12.91 9.99 5.30
C ASP A 198 14.12 9.62 6.17
N LEU A 199 14.51 8.35 6.20
CA LEU A 199 15.69 7.85 6.88
C LEU A 199 16.96 8.45 6.27
N TRP A 200 17.10 8.41 4.94
CA TRP A 200 18.23 9.04 4.25
C TRP A 200 18.28 10.54 4.53
N ARG A 201 17.16 11.24 4.42
CA ARG A 201 17.04 12.67 4.76
C ARG A 201 17.39 12.96 6.22
N ARG A 202 16.94 12.14 7.17
CA ARG A 202 17.25 12.30 8.60
C ARG A 202 18.70 11.99 8.92
N LEU A 203 19.31 11.02 8.24
CA LEU A 203 20.75 10.76 8.28
C LEU A 203 21.55 11.85 7.56
N GLY A 204 20.90 12.72 6.79
CA GLY A 204 21.54 13.72 5.95
C GLY A 204 22.31 13.09 4.80
N VAL A 205 21.83 11.97 4.25
CA VAL A 205 22.41 11.31 3.08
C VAL A 205 21.60 11.74 1.87
N VAL A 206 22.27 12.34 0.88
CA VAL A 206 21.67 12.77 -0.39
C VAL A 206 22.37 11.99 -1.49
N ALA A 207 21.63 11.14 -2.20
CA ALA A 207 22.14 10.48 -3.39
C ALA A 207 21.99 11.41 -4.61
N ASP A 208 23.09 11.68 -5.31
CA ASP A 208 23.13 12.42 -6.57
C ASP A 208 23.78 11.52 -7.63
N GLY A 209 22.96 10.66 -8.25
CA GLY A 209 23.43 9.64 -9.18
C GLY A 209 24.36 8.61 -8.51
N ARG A 210 25.65 8.65 -8.83
CA ARG A 210 26.69 7.79 -8.19
C ARG A 210 27.39 8.47 -7.03
N GLU A 211 27.19 9.76 -6.82
CA GLU A 211 27.77 10.51 -5.72
C GLU A 211 26.83 10.49 -4.51
N VAL A 212 27.41 10.41 -3.31
CA VAL A 212 26.68 10.57 -2.06
C VAL A 212 27.19 11.83 -1.37
N ARG A 213 26.28 12.78 -1.12
CA ARG A 213 26.56 14.01 -0.37
C ARG A 213 25.95 13.90 1.02
N PHE A 214 26.56 14.62 1.95
CA PHE A 214 26.19 14.59 3.36
C PHE A 214 25.77 15.97 3.86
N ASP A 215 24.55 16.07 4.40
CA ASP A 215 24.11 17.20 5.23
C ASP A 215 24.43 16.88 6.70
N ASP A 216 25.38 17.61 7.28
CA ASP A 216 25.78 17.44 8.68
C ASP A 216 24.83 18.10 9.70
N ARG A 217 23.83 18.84 9.23
CA ARG A 217 22.79 19.47 10.05
C ARG A 217 21.57 18.57 10.26
N ALA A 218 21.51 17.45 9.55
CA ALA A 218 20.38 16.53 9.63
C ALA A 218 20.24 15.90 11.04
N PRO A 219 19.00 15.59 11.50
CA PRO A 219 18.74 15.14 12.88
C PRO A 219 19.55 13.93 13.35
N LEU A 220 19.93 13.04 12.44
CA LEU A 220 20.71 11.82 12.71
C LEU A 220 22.12 11.89 12.10
N ALA A 221 22.63 13.07 11.72
CA ALA A 221 23.97 13.20 11.14
C ALA A 221 25.08 12.69 12.08
N ALA A 222 24.94 12.89 13.40
CA ALA A 222 25.87 12.36 14.39
C ALA A 222 25.89 10.82 14.40
N VAL A 223 24.72 10.18 14.27
CA VAL A 223 24.57 8.73 14.19
C VAL A 223 25.17 8.21 12.87
N ARG A 224 24.90 8.89 11.75
CA ARG A 224 25.54 8.58 10.45
C ARG A 224 27.07 8.57 10.58
N ARG A 225 27.65 9.61 11.21
CA ARG A 225 29.10 9.72 11.43
C ARG A 225 29.64 8.62 12.33
N SER A 226 28.92 8.20 13.38
CA SER A 226 29.38 7.15 14.28
C SER A 226 29.44 5.77 13.63
N ILE A 227 28.57 5.49 12.65
CA ILE A 227 28.56 4.20 11.92
C ILE A 227 29.89 3.97 11.19
N THR A 228 30.51 5.03 10.67
CA THR A 228 31.80 4.96 9.93
C THR A 228 32.99 5.48 10.74
N ALA A 229 32.80 5.82 12.02
CA ALA A 229 33.89 6.28 12.86
C ALA A 229 34.87 5.13 13.11
N ARG A 230 36.18 5.41 13.09
CA ARG A 230 37.18 4.41 13.49
C ARG A 230 36.91 3.99 14.94
N PRO A 231 36.85 2.67 15.24
CA PRO A 231 36.75 2.21 16.61
C PRO A 231 37.88 2.83 17.44
N ALA A 232 37.56 3.41 18.60
CA ALA A 232 38.57 3.90 19.51
C ALA A 232 39.48 2.72 19.90
N SER A 233 40.77 2.83 19.63
CA SER A 233 41.73 1.83 20.07
C SER A 233 41.68 1.78 21.60
N ARG A 234 41.27 0.63 22.15
CA ARG A 234 41.47 0.33 23.56
C ARG A 234 42.97 0.40 23.82
N ARG A 235 43.46 1.51 24.39
CA ARG A 235 44.77 1.53 25.02
C ARG A 235 44.71 0.51 26.14
N ALA A 236 45.47 -0.57 25.99
CA ALA A 236 45.75 -1.49 27.07
C ALA A 236 46.55 -0.70 28.12
N ASP A 237 45.91 -0.36 29.23
CA ASP A 237 46.62 -0.09 30.48
C ASP A 237 47.23 -1.41 30.94
N ALA A 238 48.46 -1.67 30.51
CA ALA A 238 49.38 -2.54 31.22
C ALA A 238 50.32 -1.62 32.00
N GLY A 239 49.83 -1.21 33.18
CA GLY A 239 50.66 -0.62 34.23
C GLY A 239 51.70 -1.63 34.69
N ARG A 240 52.89 -1.09 34.96
CA ARG A 240 54.11 -1.75 35.44
C ARG A 240 53.94 -2.47 36.77
#